data_AF-A0A2M7YSU9-F1
#
_entry.id   AF-A0A2M7YSU9-F1
#
_cell.length_a   1.000
_cell.length_b   1.000
_cell.length_c   1.000
_cell.angle_alpha   90.00
_cell.angle_beta   90.00
_cell.angle_gamma   90.00
#
_symmetry.space_group_name_H-M   'P 1'
#
loop_
_entity.id
_entity.type
_entity.pdbx_description
1 polymer ?
#
loop_
_entity_poly.entity_id
_entity_poly.type
_entity_poly.pdbx_seq_one_letter_code
_entity_poly.pdbx_strand_id
1 'polypeptide(L)' 'MNPRPNGKIPAAIYLRRSTDRQEKSLGDQRKEILRYAAEHGFEVLAEFVDDGVSGTSGET' A
#
# COMPACT_ATOMS: atom_id res chain seq x y z
N MET A 1 21.13 6.42 8.67
CA MET A 1 20.09 6.66 7.65
C MET A 1 20.15 8.13 7.23
N ASN A 2 20.42 8.43 5.96
CA ASN A 2 20.29 9.80 5.45
C ASN A 2 18.80 10.16 5.34
N PRO A 3 18.33 11.26 5.97
CA PRO A 3 16.98 11.75 5.73
C PRO A 3 16.90 12.25 4.28
N ARG A 4 15.91 11.74 3.53
CA ARG A 4 15.66 12.15 2.14
C ARG A 4 15.12 13.59 2.10
N PRO A 5 15.30 14.32 0.98
CA PRO A 5 15.08 15.77 0.87
C PRO A 5 13.70 16.29 1.28
N ASN A 6 12.67 15.44 1.35
CA ASN A 6 11.32 15.86 1.73
C ASN A 6 11.02 15.76 3.23
N GLY A 7 11.93 15.27 4.08
CA GLY A 7 11.64 15.01 5.49
C GLY A 7 10.57 13.95 5.72
N LYS A 8 10.08 13.31 4.65
CA LYS A 8 9.08 12.26 4.68
C LYS A 8 9.72 10.90 4.83
N ILE A 9 9.06 10.04 5.59
CA ILE A 9 9.52 8.67 5.84
C ILE A 9 9.03 7.81 4.67
N PRO A 10 9.93 7.20 3.87
CA PRO A 10 9.51 6.32 2.80
C PRO A 10 8.81 5.08 3.38
N ALA A 11 7.63 4.77 2.86
CA ALA A 11 6.81 3.63 3.28
C ALA A 11 6.34 2.83 2.06
N ALA A 12 6.05 1.55 2.28
CA ALA A 12 5.35 0.70 1.33
C ALA A 12 4.08 0.17 2.00
N ILE A 13 3.00 0.04 1.22
CA ILE A 13 1.72 -0.48 1.71
C ILE A 13 1.49 -1.88 1.15
N TYR A 14 1.14 -2.83 2.03
CA TYR A 14 0.83 -4.20 1.67
C TYR A 14 -0.61 -4.49 2.05
N LEU A 15 -1.45 -4.76 1.05
CA LEU A 15 -2.84 -5.15 1.21
C LEU A 15 -2.96 -6.63 0.82
N ARG A 16 -3.67 -7.42 1.61
CA ARG A 16 -3.93 -8.83 1.30
C ARG A 16 -5.38 -9.17 1.53
N ARG A 17 -5.96 -9.93 0.62
CA ARG A 17 -7.31 -10.47 0.70
C ARG A 17 -7.24 -12.00 0.64
N SER A 18 -7.89 -12.65 1.60
CA SER A 18 -7.87 -14.12 1.70
C SER A 18 -9.17 -14.80 1.25
N THR A 19 -10.22 -14.03 0.92
CA THR A 19 -11.54 -14.58 0.53
C THR A 19 -12.31 -13.65 -0.41
N ASP A 20 -13.03 -14.28 -1.34
CA ASP A 20 -13.77 -13.70 -2.47
C ASP A 20 -14.91 -12.75 -2.07
N ARG A 21 -15.33 -12.67 -0.80
CA ARG A 21 -16.54 -11.95 -0.35
C ARG A 21 -16.38 -10.53 0.20
N GLN A 22 -15.33 -9.80 -0.15
CA GLN A 22 -15.06 -8.46 0.39
C GLN A 22 -14.62 -7.47 -0.71
N GLU A 23 -15.37 -7.34 -1.80
CA GLU A 23 -15.08 -6.36 -2.87
C GLU A 23 -15.30 -4.90 -2.41
N LYS A 24 -16.01 -4.71 -1.29
CA LYS A 24 -16.43 -3.39 -0.80
C LYS A 24 -15.44 -2.66 0.12
N SER A 25 -14.21 -3.13 0.35
CA SER A 25 -13.34 -2.42 1.31
C SER A 25 -11.85 -2.28 0.97
N LEU A 26 -11.33 -2.83 -0.13
CA LEU A 26 -9.92 -2.60 -0.48
C LEU A 26 -9.63 -1.14 -0.84
N GLY A 27 -10.54 -0.50 -1.59
CA GLY A 27 -10.43 0.92 -1.95
C GLY A 27 -10.49 1.85 -0.73
N ASP A 28 -11.38 1.55 0.22
CA ASP A 28 -11.49 2.31 1.48
C ASP A 28 -10.30 2.07 2.41
N GLN A 29 -9.84 0.82 2.56
CA GLN A 29 -8.61 0.53 3.30
C GLN A 29 -7.42 1.28 2.72
N ARG A 30 -7.26 1.28 1.39
CA ARG A 30 -6.21 2.04 0.72
C ARG A 30 -6.30 3.52 1.04
N LYS A 31 -7.49 4.12 0.95
CA LYS A 31 -7.72 5.53 1.29
C LYS A 31 -7.36 5.85 2.73
N GLU A 32 -7.75 5.01 3.68
CA GLU A 32 -7.45 5.21 5.10
C GLU A 32 -5.94 5.13 5.37
N ILE A 33 -5.25 4.16 4.76
CA ILE A 33 -3.80 4.00 4.87
C ILE A 33 -3.06 5.19 4.25
N LEU A 34 -3.52 5.68 3.08
CA LEU A 34 -2.94 6.87 2.44
C LEU A 34 -3.18 8.14 3.27
N ARG A 35 -4.35 8.26 3.91
CA ARG A 35 -4.63 9.39 4.81
C ARG A 35 -3.70 9.35 6.01
N TYR A 36 -3.58 8.19 6.67
CA TYR A 36 -2.65 8.00 7.78
C TYR A 36 -1.20 8.30 7.37
N ALA A 37 -0.79 7.84 6.18
CA ALA A 37 0.53 8.11 5.64
C ALA A 37 0.76 9.61 5.48
N ALA A 38 -0.19 10.34 4.89
CA ALA A 38 -0.10 11.78 4.69
C ALA A 38 -0.07 12.56 6.02
N GLU A 39 -0.90 12.18 7.00
CA GLU A 39 -0.97 12.82 8.32
C GLU A 39 0.32 12.63 9.14
N HIS A 40 0.99 11.48 8.99
CA HIS A 40 2.20 11.15 9.72
C HIS A 40 3.51 11.45 8.96
N GLY A 41 3.43 12.07 7.78
CA GLY A 41 4.61 12.41 6.97
C GLY A 41 5.28 11.20 6.33
N PHE A 42 4.54 10.12 6.07
CA PHE A 42 5.00 9.02 5.24
C PHE A 42 4.81 9.34 3.75
N GLU A 43 5.74 8.87 2.95
CA GLU A 43 5.68 8.89 1.49
C GLU A 43 5.54 7.45 0.99
N VAL A 44 4.36 7.10 0.50
CA VAL A 44 4.10 5.75 -0.04
C VAL A 44 4.78 5.63 -1.40
N LEU A 45 5.85 4.82 -1.46
CA LEU A 45 6.64 4.61 -2.68
C LEU A 45 6.21 3.36 -3.46
N ALA A 46 5.56 2.42 -2.79
CA ALA A 46 5.15 1.16 -3.37
C ALA A 46 3.86 0.66 -2.72
N GLU A 47 3.01 0.03 -3.54
CA GLU A 47 1.78 -0.64 -3.13
C GLU A 47 1.82 -2.07 -3.63
N PHE A 48 1.60 -3.01 -2.72
CA PHE A 48 1.55 -4.44 -2.99
C PHE A 48 0.18 -4.95 -2.60
N VAL A 49 -0.54 -5.54 -3.54
CA VAL A 49 -1.86 -6.12 -3.30
C VAL A 49 -1.81 -7.61 -3.59
N ASP A 50 -2.05 -8.43 -2.58
CA ASP A 50 -2.15 -9.88 -2.65
C ASP A 50 -3.64 -10.25 -2.65
N ASP A 51 -4.22 -10.44 -3.84
CA ASP A 51 -5.66 -10.73 -4.01
C ASP A 51 -5.97 -12.25 -3.86
N GLY A 52 -5.05 -13.03 -3.27
CA GLY A 52 -5.18 -14.50 -3.16
C GLY A 52 -5.06 -15.25 -4.50
N VAL A 53 -4.94 -14.55 -5.63
CA VAL A 53 -4.59 -15.14 -6.93
C VAL A 53 -3.07 -15.24 -7.03
N SER A 54 -2.55 -16.45 -6.80
CA SER A 54 -1.18 -16.79 -7.14
C SER A 54 -0.95 -16.62 -8.64
N GLY A 55 0.09 -15.87 -9.02
CA GLY A 55 0.72 -16.05 -10.33
C GLY A 55 1.26 -14.79 -10.97
N THR A 56 2.59 -14.64 -10.90
CA THR A 56 3.46 -13.87 -11.79
C THR A 56 3.25 -12.34 -11.86
N SER A 57 4.06 -11.62 -11.09
CA SER A 57 4.50 -10.28 -11.53
C SER A 57 5.41 -10.48 -12.73
N GLY A 58 4.81 -10.52 -13.92
CA GLY A 58 5.50 -10.31 -15.17
C GLY A 58 5.92 -8.85 -15.24
N GLU A 59 7.17 -8.59 -14.85
CA GLU A 59 7.90 -7.39 -15.27
C GLU A 59 8.09 -7.48 -16.80
N THR A 60 7.70 -6.45 -17.54
CA THR A 60 8.06 -6.23 -18.95
C THR A 60 8.34 -4.75 -19.14
#